data_AF-A0A1J3HNF8-F1
#
_entry.id   AF-A0A1J3HNF8-F1
#
_cell.length_a   1.000
_cell.length_b   1.000
_cell.length_c   1.000
_cell.angle_alpha   90.00
_cell.angle_beta   90.00
_cell.angle_gamma   90.00
#
_symmetry.space_group_name_H-M   'P 1'
#
loop_
_entity.id
_entity.type
_entity.pdbx_description
1 polymer ?
#
loop_
_entity_poly.entity_id
_entity_poly.type
_entity_poly.pdbx_seq_one_letter_code
_entity_poly.pdbx_strand_id
1 'polypeptide(L)'
;DGLNNLDKIAFLHVACLFNGYPYNRVTSLLDYGRPRMNHLTAKSLISISTDGCINMHFLVALTGRAIVRQESRNRPARQMFLWDPNEIYDVLDNSIGT
;
A
#
# COMPACT_ATOMS: atom_id res chain seq x y z
N ASP A 1 -10.84 8.98 -13.85
CA ASP A 1 -11.74 8.03 -13.14
C ASP A 1 -11.34 6.60 -13.39
N GLY A 2 -10.97 5.83 -12.37
CA GLY A 2 -10.39 4.51 -12.64
C GLY A 2 -10.39 3.48 -11.52
N LEU A 3 -10.36 3.88 -10.24
CA LEU A 3 -10.45 2.96 -9.11
C LEU A 3 -11.58 3.42 -8.18
N ASN A 4 -12.38 2.48 -7.69
CA ASN A 4 -13.33 2.77 -6.61
C ASN A 4 -12.56 2.96 -5.28
N ASN A 5 -13.24 3.42 -4.23
CA ASN A 5 -12.59 3.73 -2.95
C ASN A 5 -11.90 2.52 -2.31
N LEU A 6 -12.49 1.33 -2.44
CA LEU A 6 -11.95 0.11 -1.87
C LEU A 6 -10.71 -0.39 -2.63
N ASP A 7 -10.70 -0.25 -3.94
CA ASP A 7 -9.55 -0.55 -4.79
C ASP A 7 -8.40 0.44 -4.55
N LYS A 8 -8.72 1.73 -4.30
CA LYS A 8 -7.71 2.73 -3.88
C LYS A 8 -7.08 2.34 -2.55
N ILE A 9 -7.87 1.92 -1.56
CA ILE A 9 -7.35 1.47 -0.27
C ILE A 9 -6.44 0.25 -0.47
N ALA A 10 -6.86 -0.74 -1.25
CA ALA A 10 -6.02 -1.91 -1.57
C ALA A 10 -4.71 -1.51 -2.27
N PHE A 11 -4.76 -0.56 -3.21
CA PHE A 11 -3.59 -0.03 -3.88
C PHE A 11 -2.58 0.60 -2.90
N LEU A 12 -3.05 1.43 -1.96
CA LEU A 12 -2.20 2.05 -0.95
C LEU A 12 -1.59 1.02 0.00
N HIS A 13 -2.36 0.01 0.43
CA HIS A 13 -1.84 -1.11 1.22
C HIS A 13 -0.70 -1.85 0.52
N VAL A 14 -0.85 -2.15 -0.78
CA VAL A 14 0.21 -2.83 -1.54
C VAL A 14 1.43 -1.91 -1.69
N ALA A 15 1.23 -0.64 -2.05
CA ALA A 15 2.32 0.30 -2.25
C ALA A 15 3.17 0.52 -1.01
N CYS A 16 2.54 0.57 0.16
CA CYS A 16 3.20 0.89 1.43
C CYS A 16 3.71 -0.36 2.16
N LEU A 17 2.94 -1.45 2.18
CA LEU A 17 3.17 -2.57 3.11
C LEU A 17 3.41 -3.91 2.40
N PHE A 18 2.68 -4.19 1.32
CA PHE A 18 2.57 -5.57 0.81
C PHE A 18 3.22 -5.81 -0.56
N ASN A 19 4.03 -4.87 -1.07
CA ASN A 19 4.83 -5.14 -2.26
C ASN A 19 5.84 -6.27 -1.97
N GLY A 20 5.89 -7.29 -2.82
CA GLY A 20 6.70 -8.50 -2.62
C GLY A 20 6.04 -9.58 -1.75
N TYR A 21 4.84 -9.37 -1.19
CA TYR A 21 4.18 -10.37 -0.35
C TYR A 21 3.41 -11.40 -1.19
N PRO A 22 3.20 -12.64 -0.66
CA PRO A 22 2.40 -13.65 -1.33
C PRO A 22 0.97 -13.17 -1.59
N TYR A 23 0.49 -13.32 -2.84
CA TYR A 23 -0.83 -12.87 -3.27
C TYR A 23 -1.95 -13.40 -2.35
N ASN A 24 -1.94 -14.72 -2.09
CA ASN A 24 -2.98 -15.36 -1.28
C ASN A 24 -3.05 -14.78 0.13
N ARG A 25 -1.90 -14.45 0.74
CA ARG A 25 -1.82 -13.84 2.07
C ARG A 25 -2.40 -12.44 2.08
N VAL A 26 -2.10 -11.62 1.08
CA VAL A 26 -2.64 -10.26 0.99
C VAL A 26 -4.15 -10.30 0.76
N THR A 27 -4.63 -11.20 -0.11
CA THR A 27 -6.07 -11.32 -0.36
C THR A 27 -6.87 -11.78 0.85
N SER A 28 -6.27 -12.51 1.80
CA SER A 28 -6.95 -12.90 3.05
C SER A 28 -6.97 -11.78 4.11
N LEU A 29 -6.08 -10.79 4.00
CA LEU A 29 -6.01 -9.66 4.94
C LEU A 29 -6.89 -8.48 4.50
N LEU A 30 -7.19 -8.38 3.20
CA LEU A 30 -8.03 -7.33 2.65
C LEU A 30 -9.49 -7.79 2.59
N ASP A 31 -10.38 -6.92 3.02
CA ASP A 31 -11.81 -7.06 2.75
C ASP A 31 -12.04 -7.14 1.23
N TYR A 32 -12.88 -8.06 0.75
CA TYR A 32 -13.01 -8.40 -0.67
C TYR A 32 -11.67 -8.50 -1.44
N GLY A 33 -10.63 -9.07 -0.81
CA GLY A 33 -9.25 -8.98 -1.29
C GLY A 33 -9.02 -9.53 -2.69
N ARG A 34 -9.54 -10.72 -3.02
CA ARG A 34 -9.39 -11.32 -4.37
C ARG A 34 -9.94 -10.42 -5.49
N PRO A 35 -11.22 -9.98 -5.44
CA PRO A 35 -11.74 -9.02 -6.42
C PRO A 35 -10.88 -7.76 -6.57
N ARG A 36 -10.47 -7.13 -5.45
CA ARG A 36 -9.68 -5.89 -5.48
C ARG A 36 -8.31 -6.11 -6.11
N MET A 37 -7.60 -7.15 -5.69
CA MET A 37 -6.29 -7.47 -6.25
C MET A 37 -6.38 -7.83 -7.73
N ASN A 38 -7.43 -8.51 -8.17
CA ASN A 38 -7.69 -8.78 -9.58
C ASN A 38 -7.93 -7.50 -10.39
N HIS A 39 -8.66 -6.52 -9.84
CA HIS A 39 -8.84 -5.22 -10.48
C HIS A 39 -7.51 -4.45 -10.62
N LEU A 40 -6.65 -4.49 -9.60
CA LEU A 40 -5.33 -3.87 -9.68
C LEU A 40 -4.46 -4.53 -10.76
N THR A 41 -4.51 -5.87 -10.88
CA THR A 41 -3.85 -6.61 -11.95
C THR A 41 -4.41 -6.26 -13.32
N ALA A 42 -5.74 -6.20 -13.47
CA ALA A 42 -6.39 -5.83 -14.73
C ALA A 42 -6.01 -4.41 -15.20
N LYS A 43 -5.65 -3.53 -14.27
CA LYS A 43 -5.16 -2.17 -14.55
C LYS A 43 -3.64 -2.07 -14.65
N SER A 44 -2.93 -3.20 -14.64
CA SER A 44 -1.47 -3.27 -14.69
C SER A 44 -0.77 -2.46 -13.59
N LEU A 45 -1.45 -2.25 -12.45
CA LEU A 45 -0.86 -1.57 -11.29
C LEU A 45 0.01 -2.53 -10.47
N ILE A 46 -0.30 -3.83 -10.56
CA ILE A 46 0.45 -4.92 -9.98
C ILE A 46 0.54 -6.07 -10.99
N SER A 47 1.52 -6.95 -10.77
CA SER A 47 1.64 -8.24 -11.43
C SER A 47 1.89 -9.32 -10.37
N ILE A 48 1.64 -10.59 -10.69
CA ILE A 48 1.97 -11.70 -9.82
C ILE A 48 3.17 -12.42 -10.43
N SER A 49 4.27 -12.51 -9.69
CA SER A 49 5.48 -13.21 -10.11
C SER A 49 5.28 -14.72 -10.09
N THR A 50 6.23 -15.45 -10.67
CA THR A 50 6.17 -16.92 -10.81
C THR A 50 6.15 -17.66 -9.47
N ASP A 51 6.68 -17.05 -8.41
CA ASP A 51 6.65 -17.55 -7.03
C ASP A 51 5.34 -17.19 -6.28
N GLY A 52 4.38 -16.54 -6.96
CA GLY A 52 3.09 -16.17 -6.39
C GLY A 52 3.11 -14.90 -5.54
N CYS A 53 4.18 -14.11 -5.61
CA CYS A 53 4.30 -12.84 -4.91
C CYS A 53 3.75 -11.67 -5.74
N ILE A 54 3.27 -10.64 -5.04
CA ILE A 54 2.83 -9.40 -5.68
C ILE A 54 4.05 -8.59 -6.06
N ASN A 55 4.08 -8.12 -7.30
CA ASN A 55 5.08 -7.22 -7.82
C ASN A 55 4.43 -5.92 -8.28
N MET A 56 4.66 -4.84 -7.53
CA MET A 56 4.32 -3.48 -7.87
C MET A 56 5.59 -2.75 -8.32
N HIS A 57 5.57 -2.22 -9.55
CA HIS A 57 6.70 -1.49 -10.11
C HIS A 57 7.07 -0.30 -9.21
N PHE A 58 8.38 0.00 -9.09
CA PHE A 58 8.87 0.97 -8.12
C PHE A 58 8.21 2.36 -8.26
N LEU A 59 8.01 2.86 -9.50
CA LEU A 59 7.34 4.14 -9.76
C LEU A 59 5.87 4.14 -9.29
N VAL A 60 5.19 3.01 -9.42
CA VAL A 60 3.79 2.85 -9.00
C VAL A 60 3.72 2.86 -7.47
N ALA A 61 4.64 2.14 -6.81
CA ALA A 61 4.76 2.15 -5.36
C ALA A 61 5.11 3.55 -4.82
N LEU A 62 6.03 4.27 -5.49
CA LEU A 62 6.36 5.66 -5.14
C LEU A 62 5.16 6.58 -5.26
N THR A 63 4.35 6.42 -6.31
CA THR A 63 3.09 7.18 -6.47
C THR A 63 2.14 6.92 -5.30
N GLY A 64 1.94 5.66 -4.91
CA GLY A 64 1.09 5.31 -3.77
C GLY A 64 1.60 5.91 -2.45
N ARG A 65 2.90 5.82 -2.19
CA ARG A 65 3.53 6.42 -0.99
C ARG A 65 3.40 7.95 -0.97
N ALA A 66 3.54 8.61 -2.13
CA ALA A 66 3.36 10.05 -2.25
C ALA A 66 1.94 10.48 -1.92
N ILE A 67 0.93 9.69 -2.32
CA ILE A 67 -0.48 9.94 -1.98
C ILE A 67 -0.68 9.91 -0.45
N VAL A 68 -0.20 8.86 0.25
CA VAL A 68 -0.33 8.76 1.71
C VAL A 68 0.36 9.93 2.44
N ARG A 69 1.53 10.35 1.96
CA ARG A 69 2.22 11.55 2.48
C ARG A 69 1.42 12.83 2.24
N GLN A 70 0.84 12.99 1.06
CA GLN A 70 0.04 14.17 0.73
C GLN A 70 -1.23 14.27 1.58
N GLU A 71 -1.95 13.16 1.77
CA GLU A 71 -3.17 13.11 2.59
C GLU A 71 -2.92 13.48 4.06
N SER A 72 -1.73 13.14 4.58
CA SER A 72 -1.29 13.48 5.94
C SER A 72 -0.67 14.87 6.07
N ARG A 73 -0.66 15.69 5.01
CA ARG A 73 0.07 16.98 4.95
C ARG A 73 1.55 16.83 5.29
N ASN A 74 2.18 15.74 4.84
CA ASN A 74 3.57 15.38 5.10
C ASN A 74 3.91 15.25 6.60
N ARG A 75 2.93 14.91 7.44
CA ARG A 75 3.16 14.64 8.87
C ARG A 75 3.15 13.13 9.08
N PRO A 76 4.31 12.50 9.40
CA PRO A 76 4.39 11.05 9.63
C PRO A 76 3.34 10.51 10.59
N ALA A 77 3.15 11.17 11.74
CA ALA A 77 2.14 10.77 12.74
C ALA A 77 0.67 10.83 12.26
N ARG A 78 0.39 11.43 11.09
CA ARG A 78 -0.95 11.48 10.48
C ARG A 78 -1.07 10.59 9.24
N GLN A 79 -0.01 9.90 8.85
CA GLN A 79 -0.04 8.97 7.73
C GLN A 79 -0.88 7.75 8.10
N MET A 80 -1.70 7.28 7.16
CA MET A 80 -2.45 6.03 7.33
C MET A 80 -1.52 4.82 7.49
N PHE A 81 -0.35 4.86 6.85
CA PHE A 81 0.67 3.84 6.92
C PHE A 81 2.04 4.48 7.06
N LEU A 82 2.87 3.91 7.92
CA LEU A 82 4.31 4.17 7.94
C LEU A 82 5.04 2.95 7.40
N TRP A 83 6.05 3.18 6.58
CA TRP A 83 6.89 2.13 5.99
C TRP A 83 8.38 2.45 6.08
N ASP A 84 8.73 3.72 6.35
CA ASP A 84 10.11 4.16 6.50
C ASP A 84 10.53 3.92 7.96
N PRO A 85 11.59 3.16 8.23
CA PRO A 85 12.02 2.85 9.58
C PRO A 85 12.37 4.10 10.42
N ASN A 86 12.88 5.16 9.79
CA ASN A 86 13.21 6.40 10.51
C ASN A 86 11.93 7.15 10.87
N GLU A 87 10.98 7.26 9.94
CA GLU A 87 9.67 7.87 10.25
C GLU A 87 8.93 7.10 11.35
N ILE A 88 9.04 5.76 11.38
CA ILE A 88 8.48 4.93 12.45
C ILE A 88 9.16 5.22 13.78
N TYR A 89 10.49 5.23 13.81
CA TYR A 89 11.26 5.52 15.01
C TYR A 89 10.91 6.91 15.57
N ASP A 90 10.90 7.94 14.73
CA ASP A 90 10.61 9.32 15.14
C ASP A 90 9.19 9.46 15.73
N VAL A 91 8.21 8.77 15.16
CA VAL A 91 6.82 8.80 15.65
C VAL A 91 6.69 8.10 17.01
N LEU A 92 7.39 6.98 17.19
CA LEU A 92 7.38 6.21 18.44
C LEU A 92 8.15 6.93 19.56
N ASP A 93 9.34 7.45 19.27
CA ASP A 93 10.21 8.12 20.25
C ASP A 93 9.55 9.39 20.80
N ASN A 94 8.96 10.19 19.92
CA ASN A 94 8.29 11.43 20.32
C ASN A 94 6.86 11.20 20.87
N SER A 95 6.35 9.97 20.92
CA SER A 95 4.96 9.64 21.32
C SER A 95 3.91 10.49 20.59
N ILE A 96 4.17 10.85 19.33
CA ILE A 96 3.27 11.69 18.50
C ILE A 96 2.26 10.82 17.73
N GLY A 97 2.49 9.50 17.69
CA GLY A 97 1.52 8.54 17.15
C GLY A 97 0.23 8.52 17.97
N THR A 98 -0.91 8.34 17.30
CA THR A 98 -2.23 8.12 17.92
C THR A 98 -2.41 6.70 18.39
#